data_AF-A0A5P9WPJ3-F1
#
_entry.id   AF-A0A5P9WPJ3-F1
#
_cell.length_a   1.000
_cell.length_b   1.000
_cell.length_c   1.000
_cell.angle_alpha   90.00
_cell.angle_beta   90.00
_cell.angle_gamma   90.00
#
_symmetry.space_group_name_H-M   'P 1'
#
loop_
_entity.id
_entity.type
_entity.pdbx_description
1 polymer ?
#
loop_
_entity_poly.entity_id
_entity_poly.type
_entity_poly.pdbx_seq_one_letter_code
_entity_poly.pdbx_strand_id
1 'polypeptide(L)'
;MARDADVEVHTTLTVEQIKTVFSSTLQAYSRKVEFGAVQPSDNPFDEGTDFQAYASLKTITGGWCVQIYIADKQDFRVVHLLPVGSSALGRAIGGLKNTYSRTAGREKALAVLEQLRTADPALQTT
;
A
#
# COMPACT_ATOMS: atom_id res chain seq x y z
N MET A 1 -0.75 -22.15 -6.31
CA MET A 1 -1.65 -20.98 -6.36
C MET A 1 -0.92 -19.86 -5.64
N ALA A 2 -0.24 -19.01 -6.39
CA ALA A 2 0.85 -18.17 -5.89
C ALA A 2 0.32 -16.99 -5.04
N ARG A 3 0.66 -16.98 -3.75
CA ARG A 3 0.44 -15.87 -2.78
C ARG A 3 1.45 -14.74 -3.01
N ASP A 4 1.66 -14.36 -4.27
CA ASP A 4 2.88 -13.66 -4.73
C ASP A 4 2.68 -12.15 -5.02
N ALA A 5 1.76 -11.47 -4.33
CA ALA A 5 1.40 -10.11 -4.75
C ALA A 5 1.07 -9.09 -3.68
N ASP A 6 1.17 -9.43 -2.41
CA ASP A 6 1.09 -8.53 -1.27
C ASP A 6 2.39 -8.65 -0.48
N VAL A 7 2.87 -7.54 0.08
CA VAL A 7 4.04 -7.53 0.95
C VAL A 7 3.53 -7.39 2.38
N GLU A 8 3.74 -8.42 3.20
CA GLU A 8 3.49 -8.37 4.63
C GLU A 8 4.79 -8.07 5.38
N VAL A 9 4.70 -7.14 6.32
CA VAL A 9 5.83 -6.64 7.06
C VAL A 9 5.50 -6.54 8.54
N HIS A 10 6.41 -6.99 9.39
CA HIS A 10 6.33 -6.84 10.83
C HIS A 10 7.40 -5.84 11.25
N THR A 11 6.99 -4.76 11.92
CA THR A 11 7.86 -3.65 12.28
C THR A 11 7.57 -3.12 13.67
N THR A 12 8.57 -2.55 14.32
CA THR A 12 8.43 -1.85 15.60
C THR A 12 8.08 -0.37 15.44
N LEU A 13 8.05 0.13 14.20
CA LEU A 13 7.65 1.50 13.90
C LEU A 13 6.21 1.77 14.34
N THR A 14 5.99 2.98 14.83
CA THR A 14 4.64 3.47 15.13
C THR A 14 3.84 3.65 13.84
N VAL A 15 2.51 3.60 13.97
CA VAL A 15 1.57 3.85 12.87
C VAL A 15 1.87 5.18 12.16
N GLU A 16 2.21 6.24 12.90
CA GLU A 16 2.53 7.57 12.34
C GLU A 16 3.86 7.59 11.56
N GLN A 17 4.87 6.86 12.03
CA GLN A 17 6.13 6.70 11.28
C GLN A 17 5.88 5.93 9.98
N ILE A 18 5.08 4.85 10.01
CA ILE A 18 4.72 4.07 8.83
C ILE A 18 3.96 4.95 7.82
N LYS A 19 2.97 5.73 8.26
CA LYS A 19 2.23 6.69 7.42
C LYS A 19 3.16 7.71 6.77
N THR A 20 4.11 8.24 7.53
CA THR A 20 5.09 9.22 7.03
C THR A 20 5.99 8.58 5.98
N VAL A 21 6.52 7.38 6.21
CA VAL A 21 7.33 6.66 5.22
C VAL A 21 6.51 6.38 3.96
N PHE A 22 5.29 5.86 4.09
CA PHE A 22 4.41 5.57 2.96
C PHE A 22 4.12 6.83 2.13
N SER A 23 3.65 7.89 2.77
CA SER A 23 3.28 9.13 2.08
C SER A 23 4.48 9.84 1.45
N SER A 24 5.58 10.01 2.19
CA SER A 24 6.78 10.69 1.69
C SER A 24 7.45 9.94 0.53
N THR A 25 7.56 8.61 0.64
CA THR A 25 8.14 7.77 -0.42
C THR A 25 7.34 7.90 -1.71
N LEU A 26 6.02 7.86 -1.62
CA LEU A 26 5.15 7.91 -2.81
C LEU A 26 5.05 9.33 -3.38
N GLN A 27 4.98 10.35 -2.53
CA GLN A 27 4.96 11.75 -2.95
C GLN A 27 6.26 12.16 -3.67
N ALA A 28 7.39 11.51 -3.37
CA ALA A 28 8.66 11.76 -4.05
C ALA A 28 8.61 11.45 -5.56
N TYR A 29 7.71 10.58 -6.02
CA TYR A 29 7.54 10.27 -7.44
C TYR A 29 6.76 11.35 -8.19
N SER A 30 5.80 12.01 -7.55
CA SER A 30 5.03 13.09 -8.17
C SER A 30 4.24 13.89 -7.14
N ARG A 31 4.12 15.19 -7.37
CA ARG A 31 3.20 16.06 -6.60
C ARG A 31 1.72 15.76 -6.86
N LYS A 32 1.42 14.98 -7.90
CA LYS A 32 0.05 14.61 -8.30
C LYS A 32 -0.41 13.29 -7.68
N VAL A 33 0.36 12.70 -6.77
CA VAL A 33 -0.09 11.50 -6.05
C VAL A 33 -1.29 11.87 -5.20
N GLU A 34 -2.34 11.07 -5.33
CA GLU A 34 -3.58 11.20 -4.57
C GLU A 34 -3.58 10.18 -3.45
N PHE A 35 -3.91 10.62 -2.24
CA PHE A 35 -4.11 9.76 -1.08
C PHE A 35 -5.58 9.75 -0.67
N GLY A 36 -6.08 8.61 -0.24
CA GLY A 36 -7.43 8.48 0.25
C GLY A 36 -7.60 7.31 1.21
N ALA A 37 -8.76 7.25 1.85
CA ALA A 37 -9.13 6.12 2.68
C ALA A 37 -9.59 4.94 1.81
N VAL A 38 -9.24 3.72 2.21
CA VAL A 38 -9.87 2.51 1.67
C VAL A 38 -11.19 2.31 2.41
N GLN A 39 -12.26 1.89 1.72
CA GLN A 39 -13.50 1.55 2.41
C GLN A 39 -13.33 0.23 3.18
N PRO A 40 -13.87 0.08 4.40
CA PRO A 40 -13.75 -1.17 5.17
C PRO A 40 -14.21 -2.42 4.41
N SER A 41 -15.26 -2.30 3.58
CA SER A 41 -15.75 -3.39 2.72
C SER A 41 -14.78 -3.85 1.63
N ASP A 42 -13.76 -3.03 1.33
CA ASP A 42 -12.73 -3.30 0.31
C ASP A 42 -11.41 -3.76 0.94
N ASN A 43 -11.36 -3.98 2.26
CA ASN A 43 -10.19 -4.53 2.94
C ASN A 43 -10.20 -6.07 2.82
N PRO A 44 -9.27 -6.68 2.08
CA PRO A 44 -9.18 -8.14 1.99
C PRO A 44 -8.52 -8.76 3.23
N PHE A 45 -7.94 -7.91 4.10
CA PHE A 45 -7.35 -8.28 5.37
C PHE A 45 -8.33 -7.98 6.50
N ASP A 46 -8.24 -8.78 7.57
CA ASP A 46 -9.20 -8.92 8.67
C ASP A 46 -9.81 -7.63 9.25
N GLU A 47 -10.90 -7.76 10.02
CA GLU A 47 -11.60 -6.65 10.71
C GLU A 47 -10.71 -5.90 11.74
N GLY A 48 -9.54 -6.43 12.08
CA GLY A 48 -8.59 -5.86 13.04
C GLY A 48 -7.56 -4.89 12.45
N THR A 49 -7.90 -4.17 11.38
CA THR A 49 -7.03 -3.14 10.77
C THR A 49 -7.28 -1.79 11.44
N ASP A 50 -6.27 -1.24 12.11
CA ASP A 50 -6.36 0.06 12.80
C ASP A 50 -6.21 1.25 11.85
N PHE A 51 -5.53 1.05 10.72
CA PHE A 51 -5.39 2.08 9.69
C PHE A 51 -5.37 1.49 8.28
N GLN A 52 -6.12 2.11 7.38
CA GLN A 52 -6.17 1.72 5.97
C GLN A 52 -6.24 2.93 5.05
N ALA A 53 -5.39 2.95 4.03
CA ALA A 53 -5.33 4.03 3.05
C ALA A 53 -4.85 3.52 1.70
N TYR A 54 -4.98 4.37 0.68
CA TYR A 54 -4.37 4.14 -0.61
C TYR A 54 -3.61 5.37 -1.07
N ALA A 55 -2.67 5.13 -1.97
CA ALA A 55 -2.00 6.13 -2.76
C ALA A 55 -2.10 5.74 -4.23
N SER A 56 -2.45 6.69 -5.09
CA SER A 56 -2.54 6.43 -6.52
C SER A 56 -2.02 7.59 -7.34
N LEU A 57 -1.55 7.26 -8.54
CA LEU A 57 -1.23 8.25 -9.56
C LEU A 57 -1.79 7.76 -10.89
N LYS A 58 -2.65 8.57 -11.50
CA LYS A 58 -3.16 8.34 -12.85
C LYS A 58 -2.53 9.34 -13.82
N THR A 59 -1.98 8.83 -14.91
CA THR A 59 -1.45 9.63 -16.02
C THR A 59 -2.07 9.19 -17.34
N ILE A 60 -1.79 9.94 -18.41
CA ILE A 60 -2.30 9.66 -19.76
C ILE A 60 -1.78 8.31 -20.29
N THR A 61 -0.57 7.91 -19.89
CA THR A 61 0.09 6.66 -20.33
C THR A 61 -0.13 5.48 -19.39
N GLY A 62 -0.94 5.64 -18.35
CA GLY A 62 -1.22 4.62 -17.33
C GLY A 62 -1.10 5.16 -15.91
N GLY A 63 -1.32 4.30 -14.92
CA GLY A 63 -1.23 4.68 -13.51
C GLY A 63 -0.76 3.54 -12.62
N TRP A 64 -0.53 3.86 -11.35
CA TRP A 64 -0.32 2.87 -10.30
C TRP A 64 -1.19 3.20 -9.07
N CYS A 65 -1.50 2.18 -8.30
CA CYS A 65 -2.21 2.30 -7.03
C CYS A 65 -1.61 1.30 -6.03
N VAL A 66 -1.37 1.76 -4.81
CA VAL A 66 -0.91 0.94 -3.69
C VAL A 66 -1.82 1.21 -2.51
N GLN A 67 -2.38 0.15 -1.94
CA GLN A 67 -3.10 0.19 -0.68
C GLN A 67 -2.16 -0.20 0.46
N ILE A 68 -2.35 0.43 1.62
CA ILE A 68 -1.65 0.11 2.86
C ILE A 68 -2.69 -0.21 3.93
N TYR A 69 -2.45 -1.29 4.65
CA TYR A 69 -3.22 -1.70 5.81
C TYR A 69 -2.26 -1.90 6.98
N ILE A 70 -2.60 -1.38 8.14
CA ILE A 70 -1.78 -1.47 9.35
C ILE A 70 -2.65 -2.01 10.49
N ALA A 71 -2.22 -3.12 11.07
CA ALA A 71 -2.75 -3.64 12.31
C ALA A 71 -1.74 -3.39 13.45
N ASP A 72 -2.20 -2.77 14.52
CA ASP A 72 -1.43 -2.48 15.71
C ASP A 72 -1.56 -3.64 16.71
N LYS A 73 -0.45 -4.37 16.91
CA LYS A 73 -0.37 -5.50 17.85
C LYS A 73 0.36 -5.09 19.14
N GLN A 74 0.29 -3.80 19.51
CA GLN A 74 0.93 -3.18 20.68
C GLN A 74 2.47 -3.15 20.58
N ASP A 75 3.10 -4.32 20.66
CA ASP A 75 4.57 -4.46 20.65
C ASP A 75 5.15 -4.34 19.22
N PHE A 76 4.34 -4.66 18.21
CA PHE A 76 4.72 -4.58 16.80
C PHE A 76 3.50 -4.22 15.93
N ARG A 77 3.75 -3.74 14.71
CA ARG A 77 2.72 -3.44 13.71
C ARG A 77 2.90 -4.41 12.55
N VAL A 78 1.78 -4.94 12.09
CA VAL A 78 1.72 -5.71 10.84
C VAL A 78 1.25 -4.76 9.75
N VAL A 79 2.06 -4.62 8.71
CA VAL A 79 1.81 -3.74 7.58
C VAL A 79 1.66 -4.58 6.32
N HIS A 80 0.53 -4.44 5.64
CA HIS A 80 0.32 -5.01 4.32
C HIS A 80 0.38 -3.91 3.27
N LEU A 81 1.23 -4.09 2.26
CA LEU A 81 1.29 -3.26 1.07
C LEU A 81 0.72 -4.05 -0.12
N LEU A 82 -0.42 -3.60 -0.62
CA LEU A 82 -1.15 -4.25 -1.68
C LEU A 82 -1.09 -3.42 -2.98
N PRO A 83 -0.27 -3.80 -3.98
CA PRO A 83 -0.30 -3.20 -5.30
C PRO A 83 -1.57 -3.57 -6.05
N VAL A 84 -2.39 -2.57 -6.37
CA VAL A 84 -3.70 -2.78 -6.97
C VAL A 84 -3.63 -2.66 -8.48
N GLY A 85 -4.07 -3.71 -9.18
CA GLY A 85 -4.20 -3.74 -10.63
C GLY A 85 -5.62 -3.44 -11.12
N SER A 86 -5.72 -3.17 -12.42
CA SER A 86 -6.98 -2.86 -13.12
C SER A 86 -8.12 -3.88 -12.94
N SER A 87 -7.84 -5.14 -12.57
CA SER A 87 -8.86 -6.17 -12.34
C SER A 87 -9.49 -6.11 -10.94
N ALA A 88 -8.80 -5.58 -9.93
CA ALA A 88 -9.29 -5.49 -8.55
C ALA A 88 -10.15 -4.23 -8.31
N LEU A 89 -9.80 -3.11 -8.95
CA LEU A 89 -10.55 -1.84 -8.87
C LEU A 89 -11.85 -1.81 -9.69
N GLY A 90 -12.03 -2.76 -10.62
CA GLY A 90 -13.16 -2.79 -11.55
C GLY A 90 -14.54 -2.97 -10.89
N ARG A 91 -14.60 -3.34 -9.59
CA ARG A 91 -15.84 -3.39 -8.80
C ARG A 91 -16.05 -2.17 -7.89
N ALA A 92 -14.99 -1.60 -7.32
CA ALA A 92 -15.11 -0.57 -6.30
C ALA A 92 -15.19 0.87 -6.86
N ILE A 93 -14.65 1.13 -8.06
CA ILE A 93 -14.58 2.50 -8.61
C ILE A 93 -15.08 2.52 -10.06
N GLY A 94 -16.41 2.62 -10.20
CA GLY A 94 -17.19 2.59 -11.44
C GLY A 94 -16.45 2.98 -12.72
N GLY A 95 -16.01 1.97 -13.47
CA GLY A 95 -15.60 2.11 -14.88
C GLY A 95 -14.10 2.15 -15.19
N LEU A 96 -13.20 2.05 -14.20
CA LEU A 96 -11.75 2.12 -14.44
C LEU A 96 -11.11 0.79 -14.88
N LYS A 97 -11.74 0.06 -15.82
CA LYS A 97 -11.03 -1.00 -16.56
C LYS A 97 -9.89 -0.32 -17.34
N ASN A 98 -8.64 -0.70 -17.07
CA ASN A 98 -7.38 -0.26 -17.73
C ASN A 98 -6.62 0.94 -17.12
N THR A 99 -6.87 1.33 -15.87
CA THR A 99 -6.21 2.55 -15.32
C THR A 99 -4.91 2.29 -14.58
N TYR A 100 -4.78 1.15 -13.88
CA TYR A 100 -3.67 0.91 -12.96
C TYR A 100 -2.90 -0.36 -13.32
N SER A 101 -1.57 -0.20 -13.45
CA SER A 101 -0.60 -1.26 -13.72
C SER A 101 -0.17 -1.89 -12.39
N ARG A 102 -0.40 -3.20 -12.27
CA ARG A 102 0.02 -3.98 -11.10
C ARG A 102 1.54 -4.00 -10.95
N THR A 103 2.27 -4.08 -12.06
CA THR A 103 3.74 -4.04 -12.08
C THR A 103 4.25 -2.71 -11.53
N ALA A 104 3.70 -1.59 -12.03
CA ALA A 104 4.07 -0.27 -11.54
C ALA A 104 3.71 -0.09 -10.06
N GLY A 105 2.53 -0.56 -9.63
CA GLY A 105 2.15 -0.59 -8.21
C GLY A 105 3.13 -1.39 -7.35
N ARG A 106 3.58 -2.56 -7.84
CA ARG A 106 4.54 -3.41 -7.13
C ARG A 106 5.87 -2.71 -6.91
N GLU A 107 6.40 -2.05 -7.93
CA GLU A 107 7.64 -1.26 -7.79
C GLU A 107 7.51 -0.21 -6.67
N LYS A 108 6.34 0.42 -6.55
CA LYS A 108 6.10 1.46 -5.54
C LYS A 108 5.92 0.85 -4.14
N ALA A 109 5.24 -0.29 -4.03
CA ALA A 109 5.17 -1.05 -2.78
C ALA A 109 6.56 -1.50 -2.30
N LEU A 110 7.41 -1.98 -3.22
CA LEU A 110 8.79 -2.34 -2.91
C LEU A 110 9.63 -1.12 -2.49
N ALA A 111 9.46 0.03 -3.14
CA ALA A 111 10.13 1.25 -2.72
C ALA A 111 9.76 1.66 -1.28
N VAL A 112 8.47 1.55 -0.92
CA VAL A 112 8.03 1.77 0.47
C VAL A 112 8.65 0.75 1.42
N LEU A 113 8.67 -0.54 1.06
CA LEU A 113 9.31 -1.59 1.86
C LEU A 113 10.79 -1.26 2.16
N GLU A 114 11.55 -0.84 1.15
CA GLU A 114 12.96 -0.49 1.31
C GLU A 114 13.15 0.72 2.24
N GLN A 115 12.25 1.70 2.19
CA GLN A 115 12.27 2.84 3.13
C GLN A 115 11.86 2.42 4.54
N LEU A 116 10.90 1.51 4.69
CA LEU A 116 10.55 0.92 5.98
C LEU A 116 11.74 0.15 6.58
N ARG A 117 12.47 -0.63 5.77
CA ARG A 117 13.70 -1.34 6.20
C ARG A 117 14.82 -0.39 6.62
N THR A 118 14.93 0.74 5.93
CA THR A 118 15.90 1.78 6.31
C THR A 118 15.55 2.41 7.65
N ALA A 119 14.26 2.64 7.91
CA ALA A 119 13.76 3.22 9.16
C ALA A 119 13.75 2.20 10.32
N ASP A 120 13.56 0.91 10.03
CA ASP A 120 13.58 -0.20 10.98
C ASP A 120 14.43 -1.36 10.44
N PRO A 121 15.73 -1.41 10.79
CA PRO A 121 16.61 -2.49 10.37
C PRO A 121 16.22 -3.88 10.91
N ALA A 122 15.36 -3.95 11.93
CA ALA A 122 14.87 -5.20 12.51
C ALA A 122 13.59 -5.71 11.84
N LEU A 123 13.11 -5.00 10.81
CA LEU A 123 11.91 -5.33 10.06
C LEU A 123 11.96 -6.74 9.47
N GLN A 124 10.89 -7.50 9.67
CA GLN A 124 10.72 -8.85 9.14
C GLN A 124 9.71 -8.83 8.00
N THR A 125 10.03 -9.52 6.90
CA THR A 125 9.13 -9.72 5.75
C THR A 125 8.69 -11.18 5.74
N THR A 126 7.40 -11.43 5.64
CA THR A 126 6.82 -12.80 5.63
C THR A 126 6.35 -13.18 4.24
#